data_AF-A0A0P9FDL5-F1
#
_entry.id   AF-A0A0P9FDL5-F1
#
_cell.length_a   1.000
_cell.length_b   1.000
_cell.length_c   1.000
_cell.angle_alpha   90.00
_cell.angle_beta   90.00
_cell.angle_gamma   90.00
#
_symmetry.space_group_name_H-M   'P 1'
#
loop_
_entity.id
_entity.type
_entity.pdbx_description
1 polymer ?
#
loop_
_entity_poly.entity_id
_entity_poly.type
_entity_poly.pdbx_seq_one_letter_code
_entity_poly.pdbx_strand_id
1 'polypeptide(L)'
;MLKLTQAFPRRLKISTDRVMWAAVLGSCFLIVQATLTPYHFQFVAMLNTFGAGGLIMKFVGGPSDPADMINNVVLFLPLGFCLAWLLQRRQHTGLLAAAAPLLVGAGLSLAVEVLQLFLPTRTSTPIDVLTNSLGTLLGLLMVYGMRLVFRSPTNLMITLAGWLVTAFAVTVPLQSGASLTNWDPTFPLQIGTQSSPEWSWSWKGQVFDVAIADTALTESQVQALVSGAQPLASFNNTFRASYQFIGSGSYVDRTGTLPDLVWKGATPQEQAGTGVPVADDRWLETLAPAASLTQRVAQTSQFTLITTVATGDSKQEGPIVALVGDLAHQNFTLGQEQDHLTFFLRTPISGESASEIPELFVPEVFADTRPHQVIVTYNRGTFQFYIDGVRQPHAQIITPEYTFFGYLLPPQIASWMQHKLLNPDERYALLYKLLYESLLFLPLGLLLALVMRYLPSVVSPRLRGGLLVAGIILPAVLLEAERVLAGGQTMQWINLARGLILIACSWMFFRARIVSWGRYRQKEMRSRAGVQPFGHEMARPTLPE
;
A
#
# COMPACT_ATOMS: atom_id res chain seq x y z
N MET A 1 -25.14 7.61 32.24
CA MET A 1 -24.42 7.63 30.93
C MET A 1 -25.14 6.89 29.79
N LEU A 2 -26.04 5.90 30.05
CA LEU A 2 -26.93 5.28 29.04
C LEU A 2 -27.88 6.25 28.29
N LYS A 3 -28.01 7.52 28.72
CA LYS A 3 -28.85 8.55 28.09
C LYS A 3 -28.19 9.26 26.88
N LEU A 4 -26.95 8.93 26.49
CA LEU A 4 -26.30 9.55 25.32
C LEU A 4 -26.77 8.94 24.00
N THR A 5 -27.08 7.63 23.96
CA THR A 5 -27.63 6.95 22.78
C THR A 5 -29.14 7.14 22.63
N GLN A 6 -29.89 7.30 23.73
CA GLN A 6 -31.36 7.43 23.67
C GLN A 6 -31.86 8.84 23.28
N ALA A 7 -31.03 9.88 23.39
CA ALA A 7 -31.46 11.28 23.30
C ALA A 7 -30.97 12.04 22.05
N PHE A 8 -30.86 11.39 20.89
CA PHE A 8 -30.73 12.12 19.62
C PHE A 8 -32.08 12.78 19.25
N PRO A 9 -32.12 14.07 18.88
CA PRO A 9 -33.37 14.72 18.47
C PRO A 9 -33.95 14.07 17.20
N ARG A 10 -35.27 13.90 17.12
CA ARG A 10 -35.97 13.16 16.03
C ARG A 10 -35.56 13.63 14.63
N ARG A 11 -35.29 14.93 14.43
CA ARG A 11 -34.81 15.48 13.14
C ARG A 11 -33.40 15.03 12.77
N LEU A 12 -32.46 14.95 13.73
CA LEU A 12 -31.13 14.37 13.48
C LEU A 12 -31.18 12.86 13.29
N LYS A 13 -32.14 12.16 13.90
CA LYS A 13 -32.34 10.71 13.69
C LYS A 13 -32.67 10.40 12.23
N ILE A 14 -33.64 11.10 11.65
CA ILE A 14 -34.08 10.90 10.25
C ILE A 14 -32.97 11.23 9.25
N SER A 15 -32.17 12.29 9.48
CA SER A 15 -31.08 12.64 8.57
C SER A 15 -29.94 11.62 8.60
N THR A 16 -29.61 11.03 9.76
CA THR A 16 -28.55 10.00 9.81
C THR A 16 -29.00 8.70 9.14
N ASP A 17 -30.28 8.32 9.26
CA ASP A 17 -30.76 7.07 8.67
C ASP A 17 -30.71 7.12 7.14
N ARG A 18 -31.03 8.27 6.54
CA ARG A 18 -30.88 8.49 5.09
C ARG A 18 -29.42 8.36 4.64
N VAL A 19 -28.50 8.95 5.41
CA VAL A 19 -27.05 8.83 5.12
C VAL A 19 -26.59 7.38 5.23
N MET A 20 -27.05 6.64 6.24
CA MET A 20 -26.68 5.23 6.41
C MET A 20 -27.28 4.33 5.32
N TRP A 21 -28.51 4.58 4.89
CA TRP A 21 -29.08 3.89 3.72
C TRP A 21 -28.34 4.21 2.43
N ALA A 22 -27.97 5.48 2.21
CA ALA A 22 -27.13 5.86 1.08
C ALA A 22 -25.76 5.16 1.15
N ALA A 23 -25.17 5.03 2.35
CA ALA A 23 -23.94 4.29 2.56
C ALA A 23 -24.10 2.78 2.29
N VAL A 24 -25.20 2.15 2.70
CA VAL A 24 -25.51 0.75 2.34
C VAL A 24 -25.57 0.59 0.83
N LEU A 25 -26.32 1.44 0.13
CA LEU A 25 -26.42 1.39 -1.33
C LEU A 25 -25.07 1.63 -2.01
N GLY A 26 -24.28 2.59 -1.49
CA GLY A 26 -22.92 2.85 -1.96
C GLY A 26 -22.00 1.65 -1.75
N SER A 27 -22.06 0.98 -0.59
CA SER A 27 -21.30 -0.23 -0.30
C SER A 27 -21.68 -1.38 -1.24
N CYS A 28 -22.97 -1.64 -1.44
CA CYS A 28 -23.43 -2.66 -2.39
C CYS A 28 -22.96 -2.35 -3.82
N PHE A 29 -23.06 -1.08 -4.24
CA PHE A 29 -22.57 -0.64 -5.53
C PHE A 29 -21.06 -0.89 -5.68
N LEU A 30 -20.25 -0.47 -4.70
CA LEU A 30 -18.80 -0.69 -4.72
C LEU A 30 -18.43 -2.18 -4.74
N ILE A 31 -19.13 -3.01 -3.96
CA ILE A 31 -18.94 -4.46 -3.96
C ILE A 31 -19.17 -5.01 -5.37
N VAL A 32 -20.31 -4.69 -6.00
CA VAL A 32 -20.64 -5.16 -7.35
C VAL A 32 -19.62 -4.66 -8.37
N GLN A 33 -19.21 -3.39 -8.30
CA GLN A 33 -18.22 -2.81 -9.21
C GLN A 33 -16.84 -3.46 -9.07
N ALA A 34 -16.34 -3.65 -7.85
CA ALA A 34 -15.04 -4.26 -7.62
C ALA A 34 -15.00 -5.71 -8.10
N THR A 35 -16.07 -6.46 -7.83
CA THR A 35 -16.07 -7.93 -7.98
C THR A 35 -16.50 -8.42 -9.36
N LEU A 36 -17.43 -7.72 -10.03
CA LEU A 36 -18.03 -8.19 -11.29
C LEU A 36 -17.49 -7.51 -12.55
N THR A 37 -16.65 -6.48 -12.42
CA THR A 37 -15.97 -5.87 -13.58
C THR A 37 -15.05 -6.91 -14.25
N PRO A 38 -15.05 -7.05 -15.59
CA PRO A 38 -15.62 -6.16 -16.61
C PRO A 38 -17.06 -6.44 -17.06
N TYR A 39 -17.82 -7.30 -16.38
CA TYR A 39 -19.21 -7.68 -16.73
C TYR A 39 -19.37 -8.47 -18.04
N HIS A 40 -18.28 -9.03 -18.58
CA HIS A 40 -18.30 -9.89 -19.77
C HIS A 40 -18.67 -11.34 -19.42
N PHE A 41 -19.91 -11.56 -18.99
CA PHE A 41 -20.39 -12.88 -18.58
C PHE A 41 -20.53 -13.85 -19.77
N GLN A 42 -20.05 -15.07 -19.58
CA GLN A 42 -20.11 -16.15 -20.56
C GLN A 42 -20.96 -17.32 -20.04
N PHE A 43 -22.23 -17.06 -19.72
CA PHE A 43 -23.12 -18.05 -19.10
C PHE A 43 -23.23 -19.37 -19.89
N VAL A 44 -23.54 -19.28 -21.19
CA VAL A 44 -23.76 -20.45 -22.03
C VAL A 44 -22.46 -21.21 -22.27
N ALA A 45 -21.36 -20.50 -22.57
CA ALA A 45 -20.07 -21.14 -22.81
C ALA A 45 -19.57 -21.88 -21.57
N MET A 46 -19.60 -21.23 -20.41
CA MET A 46 -19.16 -21.83 -19.14
C MET A 46 -20.02 -23.05 -18.75
N LEU A 47 -21.34 -22.98 -18.93
CA LEU A 47 -22.22 -24.13 -18.68
C LEU A 47 -21.96 -25.29 -19.64
N ASN A 48 -21.70 -25.01 -20.92
CA ASN A 48 -21.41 -26.06 -21.90
C ASN A 48 -20.04 -26.70 -21.66
N THR A 49 -19.04 -25.93 -21.23
CA THR A 49 -17.68 -26.42 -20.98
C THR A 49 -17.60 -27.26 -19.69
N PHE A 50 -18.18 -26.78 -18.60
CA PHE A 50 -17.99 -27.41 -17.28
C PHE A 50 -19.23 -28.18 -16.78
N GLY A 51 -20.42 -27.88 -17.30
CA GLY A 51 -21.69 -28.34 -16.71
C GLY A 51 -21.93 -27.76 -15.31
N ALA A 52 -23.13 -27.97 -14.77
CA ALA A 52 -23.47 -27.48 -13.42
C ALA A 52 -22.58 -28.08 -12.33
N GLY A 53 -22.27 -29.38 -12.40
CA GLY A 53 -21.40 -30.06 -11.44
C GLY A 53 -19.95 -29.57 -11.52
N GLY A 54 -19.42 -29.35 -12.73
CA GLY A 54 -18.06 -28.83 -12.90
C GLY A 54 -17.92 -27.39 -12.42
N LEU A 55 -18.95 -26.56 -12.57
CA LEU A 55 -18.95 -25.20 -11.98
C LEU A 55 -18.93 -25.24 -10.44
N ILE A 56 -19.62 -26.18 -9.81
CA ILE A 56 -19.55 -26.37 -8.35
C ILE A 56 -18.14 -26.79 -7.94
N MET A 57 -17.51 -27.71 -8.67
CA MET A 57 -16.12 -28.11 -8.39
C MET A 57 -15.13 -26.98 -8.62
N LYS A 58 -15.34 -26.15 -9.65
CA LYS A 58 -14.56 -24.93 -9.91
C LYS A 58 -14.67 -23.94 -8.75
N PHE A 59 -15.87 -23.77 -8.18
CA PHE A 59 -16.07 -22.96 -6.99
C PHE A 59 -15.31 -23.54 -5.79
N VAL A 60 -15.58 -24.80 -5.42
CA VAL A 60 -15.00 -25.44 -4.23
C VAL A 60 -13.48 -25.53 -4.29
N GLY A 61 -12.91 -25.73 -5.48
CA GLY A 61 -11.46 -25.80 -5.70
C GLY A 61 -10.81 -24.48 -6.10
N GLY A 62 -11.51 -23.35 -5.99
CA GLY A 62 -10.96 -22.04 -6.34
C GLY A 62 -9.75 -21.66 -5.48
N PRO A 63 -8.70 -21.04 -6.06
CA PRO A 63 -7.51 -20.63 -5.33
C PRO A 63 -7.83 -19.53 -4.32
N SER A 64 -6.95 -19.32 -3.34
CA SER A 64 -7.05 -18.24 -2.35
C SER A 64 -5.71 -17.58 -2.12
N ASP A 65 -5.68 -16.24 -2.16
CA ASP A 65 -4.53 -15.41 -1.83
C ASP A 65 -4.80 -14.64 -0.52
N PRO A 66 -3.88 -14.62 0.47
CA PRO A 66 -3.98 -13.76 1.66
C PRO A 66 -4.32 -12.29 1.37
N ALA A 67 -3.82 -11.71 0.27
CA ALA A 67 -4.15 -10.33 -0.11
C ALA A 67 -5.63 -10.19 -0.47
N ASP A 68 -6.18 -11.12 -1.24
CA ASP A 68 -7.61 -11.17 -1.59
C ASP A 68 -8.48 -11.31 -0.34
N MET A 69 -8.06 -12.12 0.63
CA MET A 69 -8.78 -12.27 1.90
C MET A 69 -8.92 -10.95 2.67
N ILE A 70 -7.85 -10.14 2.74
CA ILE A 70 -7.87 -8.82 3.40
C ILE A 70 -8.79 -7.86 2.64
N ASN A 71 -8.65 -7.82 1.31
CA ASN A 71 -9.47 -6.97 0.44
C ASN A 71 -10.96 -7.25 0.60
N ASN A 72 -11.34 -8.53 0.65
CA ASN A 72 -12.71 -8.98 0.84
C ASN A 72 -13.29 -8.57 2.20
N VAL A 73 -12.49 -8.70 3.27
CA VAL A 73 -12.87 -8.21 4.61
C VAL A 73 -13.11 -6.69 4.60
N VAL A 74 -12.19 -5.91 4.02
CA VAL A 74 -12.28 -4.43 3.97
C VAL A 74 -13.47 -3.98 3.12
N LEU A 75 -13.72 -4.64 2.00
CA LEU A 75 -14.79 -4.30 1.06
C LEU A 75 -16.19 -4.48 1.68
N PHE A 76 -16.40 -5.53 2.48
CA PHE A 76 -17.70 -5.83 3.12
C PHE A 76 -17.89 -5.18 4.50
N LEU A 77 -16.83 -4.71 5.15
CA LEU A 77 -16.91 -4.06 6.46
C LEU A 77 -17.88 -2.86 6.52
N PRO A 78 -17.86 -1.90 5.57
CA PRO A 78 -18.81 -0.79 5.57
C PRO A 78 -20.28 -1.21 5.51
N LEU A 79 -20.59 -2.28 4.76
CA LEU A 79 -21.94 -2.83 4.65
C LEU A 79 -22.43 -3.34 6.02
N GLY A 80 -21.61 -4.16 6.68
CA GLY A 80 -21.89 -4.68 8.02
C GLY A 80 -22.10 -3.59 9.06
N PHE A 81 -21.25 -2.56 9.04
CA PHE A 81 -21.35 -1.40 9.92
C PHE A 81 -22.67 -0.65 9.74
N CYS A 82 -23.03 -0.30 8.49
CA CYS A 82 -24.21 0.50 8.21
C CYS A 82 -25.51 -0.27 8.52
N LEU A 83 -25.58 -1.56 8.18
CA LEU A 83 -26.74 -2.41 8.49
C LEU A 83 -26.92 -2.58 10.01
N ALA A 84 -25.84 -2.87 10.74
CA ALA A 84 -25.89 -2.99 12.19
C ALA A 84 -26.33 -1.67 12.84
N TRP A 85 -25.85 -0.52 12.35
CA TRP A 85 -26.25 0.80 12.83
C TRP A 85 -27.75 1.05 12.66
N LEU A 86 -28.30 0.77 11.46
CA LEU A 86 -29.72 0.95 11.15
C LEU A 86 -30.63 0.05 12.00
N LEU A 87 -30.29 -1.23 12.15
CA LEU A 87 -31.09 -2.19 12.92
C LEU A 87 -31.10 -1.86 14.42
N GLN A 88 -29.94 -1.51 14.96
CA GLN A 88 -29.83 -1.11 16.35
C GLN A 88 -30.59 0.18 16.68
N ARG A 89 -30.71 1.11 15.73
CA ARG A 89 -31.52 2.33 15.90
C ARG A 89 -33.01 2.06 15.97
N ARG A 90 -33.49 1.03 15.27
CA ARG A 90 -34.89 0.60 15.31
C ARG A 90 -35.25 -0.22 16.54
N GLN A 91 -34.37 -0.25 17.54
CA GLN A 91 -34.54 -1.01 18.79
C GLN A 91 -34.68 -2.53 18.57
N HIS A 92 -34.29 -3.05 17.40
CA HIS A 92 -34.06 -4.48 17.27
C HIS A 92 -32.84 -4.82 18.14
N THR A 93 -33.07 -5.62 19.18
CA THR A 93 -32.05 -6.11 20.10
C THR A 93 -32.10 -7.63 20.13
N GLY A 94 -30.94 -8.29 20.19
CA GLY A 94 -30.84 -9.74 20.25
C GLY A 94 -30.42 -10.37 18.91
N LEU A 95 -30.67 -11.67 18.76
CA LEU A 95 -30.15 -12.51 17.68
C LEU A 95 -30.48 -11.96 16.28
N LEU A 96 -31.67 -11.42 16.06
CA LEU A 96 -32.09 -10.87 14.77
C LEU A 96 -31.26 -9.66 14.33
N ALA A 97 -30.88 -8.78 15.27
CA ALA A 97 -30.04 -7.61 14.98
C ALA A 97 -28.58 -8.00 14.70
N ALA A 98 -28.17 -9.20 15.12
CA ALA A 98 -26.86 -9.77 14.82
C ALA A 98 -26.87 -10.60 13.52
N ALA A 99 -27.90 -11.41 13.32
CA ALA A 99 -28.02 -12.33 12.19
C ALA A 99 -28.36 -11.62 10.88
N ALA A 100 -29.22 -10.60 10.89
CA ALA A 100 -29.68 -9.97 9.66
C ALA A 100 -28.54 -9.33 8.82
N PRO A 101 -27.61 -8.53 9.39
CA PRO A 101 -26.47 -8.02 8.62
C PRO A 101 -25.61 -9.14 8.04
N LEU A 102 -25.35 -10.20 8.83
CA LEU A 102 -24.56 -11.35 8.40
C LEU A 102 -25.22 -12.12 7.26
N LEU A 103 -26.53 -12.36 7.34
CA LEU A 103 -27.29 -13.03 6.28
C LEU A 103 -27.30 -12.21 5.00
N VAL A 104 -27.46 -10.87 5.10
CA VAL A 104 -27.41 -9.98 3.93
C VAL A 104 -26.01 -9.95 3.32
N GLY A 105 -24.96 -9.84 4.13
CA GLY A 105 -23.57 -9.85 3.66
C GLY A 105 -23.17 -11.17 3.02
N ALA A 106 -23.44 -12.30 3.70
CA ALA A 106 -23.17 -13.64 3.17
C ALA A 106 -23.99 -13.94 1.91
N GLY A 107 -25.27 -13.52 1.87
CA GLY A 107 -26.13 -13.67 0.70
C GLY A 107 -25.63 -12.86 -0.51
N LEU A 108 -25.23 -11.60 -0.29
CA LEU A 108 -24.62 -10.78 -1.35
C LEU A 108 -23.30 -11.37 -1.83
N SER A 109 -22.45 -11.82 -0.90
CA SER A 109 -21.17 -12.45 -1.26
C SER A 109 -21.39 -13.72 -2.08
N LEU A 110 -22.28 -14.61 -1.65
CA LEU A 110 -22.58 -15.84 -2.39
C LEU A 110 -23.14 -15.51 -3.78
N ALA A 111 -24.01 -14.50 -3.90
CA ALA A 111 -24.54 -14.09 -5.19
C ALA A 111 -23.45 -13.59 -6.15
N VAL A 112 -22.49 -12.79 -5.63
CA VAL A 112 -21.34 -12.31 -6.40
C VAL A 112 -20.43 -13.46 -6.84
N GLU A 113 -20.07 -14.35 -5.92
CA GLU A 113 -19.23 -15.52 -6.22
C GLU A 113 -19.86 -16.40 -7.30
N VAL A 114 -21.16 -16.69 -7.18
CA VAL A 114 -21.90 -17.46 -8.19
C VAL A 114 -21.90 -16.77 -9.54
N LEU A 115 -21.98 -15.44 -9.60
CA LEU A 115 -21.89 -14.69 -10.84
C LEU A 115 -20.47 -14.72 -11.43
N GLN A 116 -19.43 -14.72 -10.59
CA GLN A 116 -18.03 -14.81 -11.02
C GLN A 116 -17.67 -16.15 -11.65
N LEU A 117 -18.39 -17.24 -11.34
CA LEU A 117 -18.25 -18.51 -12.07
C LEU A 117 -18.49 -18.38 -13.58
N PHE A 118 -19.22 -17.35 -13.99
CA PHE A 118 -19.50 -17.04 -15.40
C PHE A 118 -18.58 -15.96 -15.98
N LEU A 119 -17.53 -15.55 -15.27
CA LEU A 119 -16.50 -14.62 -15.74
C LEU A 119 -15.15 -15.38 -15.87
N PRO A 120 -14.69 -15.70 -17.09
CA PRO A 120 -13.47 -16.48 -17.29
C PRO A 120 -12.21 -15.87 -16.67
N THR A 121 -12.17 -14.53 -16.59
CA THR A 121 -11.05 -13.76 -16.03
C THR A 121 -11.11 -13.61 -14.51
N ARG A 122 -12.08 -14.24 -13.83
CA ARG A 122 -12.23 -14.18 -12.38
C ARG A 122 -12.13 -15.58 -11.77
N THR A 123 -11.54 -15.61 -10.59
CA THR A 123 -11.58 -16.75 -9.68
C THR A 123 -12.77 -16.59 -8.73
N SER A 124 -13.34 -17.70 -8.31
CA SER A 124 -14.41 -17.74 -7.33
C SER A 124 -14.12 -18.83 -6.33
N THR A 125 -14.29 -18.57 -5.03
CA THR A 125 -13.91 -19.48 -3.96
C THR A 125 -14.79 -19.34 -2.71
N PRO A 126 -15.10 -20.45 -1.99
CA PRO A 126 -15.77 -20.40 -0.70
C PRO A 126 -15.05 -19.54 0.35
N ILE A 127 -13.72 -19.40 0.21
CA ILE A 127 -12.91 -18.56 1.10
C ILE A 127 -13.31 -17.09 0.97
N ASP A 128 -13.73 -16.64 -0.22
CA ASP A 128 -14.19 -15.27 -0.45
C ASP A 128 -15.55 -15.04 0.20
N VAL A 129 -16.46 -16.02 0.15
CA VAL A 129 -17.71 -15.98 0.93
C VAL A 129 -17.44 -15.82 2.42
N LEU A 130 -16.46 -16.57 2.94
CA LEU A 130 -16.09 -16.54 4.36
C LEU A 130 -15.46 -15.19 4.75
N THR A 131 -14.55 -14.67 3.95
CA THR A 131 -13.83 -13.41 4.23
C THR A 131 -14.72 -12.18 4.06
N ASN A 132 -15.60 -12.16 3.04
CA ASN A 132 -16.65 -11.14 2.90
C ASN A 132 -17.63 -11.15 4.08
N SER A 133 -18.02 -12.35 4.53
CA SER A 133 -18.87 -12.51 5.72
C SER A 133 -18.17 -12.06 7.00
N LEU A 134 -16.86 -12.32 7.12
CA LEU A 134 -16.03 -11.81 8.21
C LEU A 134 -15.94 -10.28 8.19
N GLY A 135 -15.77 -9.66 7.03
CA GLY A 135 -15.85 -8.19 6.87
C GLY A 135 -17.17 -7.64 7.42
N THR A 136 -18.28 -8.23 7.00
CA THR A 136 -19.61 -7.88 7.49
C THR A 136 -19.73 -8.02 9.02
N LEU A 137 -19.18 -9.10 9.59
CA LEU A 137 -19.13 -9.32 11.03
C LEU A 137 -18.31 -8.26 11.76
N LEU A 138 -17.12 -7.92 11.25
CA LEU A 138 -16.26 -6.90 11.85
C LEU A 138 -16.95 -5.52 11.84
N GLY A 139 -17.57 -5.15 10.72
CA GLY A 139 -18.36 -3.92 10.62
C GLY A 139 -19.49 -3.87 11.65
N LEU A 140 -20.19 -4.98 11.84
CA LEU A 140 -21.21 -5.11 12.88
C LEU A 140 -20.61 -4.94 14.28
N LEU A 141 -19.51 -5.64 14.58
CA LEU A 141 -18.83 -5.59 15.87
C LEU A 141 -18.32 -4.18 16.18
N MET A 142 -17.90 -3.39 15.19
CA MET A 142 -17.52 -1.99 15.38
C MET A 142 -18.65 -1.16 16.00
N VAL A 143 -19.91 -1.37 15.58
CA VAL A 143 -21.06 -0.64 16.15
C VAL A 143 -21.27 -1.00 17.63
N TYR A 144 -21.13 -2.28 17.99
CA TYR A 144 -21.21 -2.72 19.38
C TYR A 144 -20.02 -2.23 20.21
N GLY A 145 -18.81 -2.29 19.63
CA GLY A 145 -17.57 -1.79 20.18
C GLY A 145 -17.70 -0.32 20.54
N MET A 146 -18.17 0.52 19.61
CA MET A 146 -18.41 1.96 19.87
C MET A 146 -19.26 2.17 21.12
N ARG A 147 -20.33 1.39 21.34
CA ARG A 147 -21.15 1.50 22.56
C ARG A 147 -20.36 1.15 23.81
N LEU A 148 -19.54 0.10 23.76
CA LEU A 148 -18.66 -0.29 24.87
C LEU A 148 -17.66 0.82 25.18
N VAL A 149 -17.03 1.43 24.17
CA VAL A 149 -16.10 2.55 24.34
C VAL A 149 -16.76 3.68 25.14
N PHE A 150 -17.99 4.06 24.80
CA PHE A 150 -18.70 5.15 25.48
C PHE A 150 -19.36 4.78 26.82
N ARG A 151 -19.18 3.55 27.34
CA ARG A 151 -19.78 3.13 28.62
C ARG A 151 -19.08 3.71 29.84
N SER A 152 -17.75 3.86 29.79
CA SER A 152 -16.95 4.32 30.92
C SER A 152 -15.68 5.05 30.45
N PRO A 153 -15.10 5.93 31.29
CA PRO A 153 -13.79 6.54 31.01
C PRO A 153 -12.67 5.49 30.88
N THR A 154 -12.76 4.39 31.64
CA THR A 154 -11.81 3.26 31.55
C THR A 154 -11.82 2.64 30.16
N ASN A 155 -13.00 2.41 29.59
CA ASN A 155 -13.11 1.83 28.24
C ASN A 155 -12.51 2.77 27.19
N LEU A 156 -12.68 4.09 27.32
CA LEU A 156 -12.02 5.07 26.45
C LEU A 156 -10.49 5.00 26.54
N MET A 157 -9.93 4.85 27.75
CA MET A 157 -8.48 4.70 27.93
C MET A 157 -7.97 3.38 27.35
N ILE A 158 -8.71 2.28 27.54
CA ILE A 158 -8.39 0.98 26.92
C ILE A 158 -8.44 1.10 25.39
N THR A 159 -9.45 1.77 24.83
CA THR A 159 -9.54 1.99 23.37
C THR A 159 -8.41 2.89 22.86
N LEU A 160 -8.03 3.93 23.60
CA LEU A 160 -6.89 4.77 23.24
C LEU A 160 -5.58 3.97 23.22
N ALA A 161 -5.33 3.18 24.26
CA ALA A 161 -4.14 2.33 24.35
C ALA A 161 -4.17 1.24 23.27
N GLY A 162 -5.30 0.57 23.07
CA GLY A 162 -5.50 -0.43 22.02
C GLY A 162 -5.31 0.15 20.63
N TRP A 163 -5.83 1.36 20.37
CA TRP A 163 -5.61 2.07 19.11
C TRP A 163 -4.12 2.30 18.87
N LEU A 164 -3.38 2.82 19.86
CA LEU A 164 -1.94 3.03 19.75
C LEU A 164 -1.21 1.72 19.47
N VAL A 165 -1.50 0.67 20.24
CA VAL A 165 -0.86 -0.66 20.05
C VAL A 165 -1.15 -1.21 18.65
N THR A 166 -2.41 -1.24 18.22
CA THR A 166 -2.78 -1.77 16.89
C THR A 166 -2.20 -0.92 15.77
N ALA A 167 -2.27 0.40 15.90
CA ALA A 167 -1.68 1.33 14.96
C ALA A 167 -0.20 1.02 14.74
N PHE A 168 0.61 1.01 15.81
CA PHE A 168 2.05 0.78 15.69
C PHE A 168 2.38 -0.66 15.29
N ALA A 169 1.59 -1.64 15.71
CA ALA A 169 1.76 -3.03 15.27
C ALA A 169 1.54 -3.20 13.77
N VAL A 170 0.62 -2.43 13.17
CA VAL A 170 0.37 -2.44 11.72
C VAL A 170 1.46 -1.67 10.96
N THR A 171 1.98 -0.58 11.52
CA THR A 171 2.99 0.24 10.84
C THR A 171 4.36 -0.44 10.78
N VAL A 172 4.77 -1.17 11.82
CA VAL A 172 6.09 -1.84 11.90
C VAL A 172 6.41 -2.72 10.67
N PRO A 173 5.59 -3.71 10.29
CA PRO A 173 5.90 -4.56 9.13
C PRO A 173 5.89 -3.77 7.81
N LEU A 174 5.15 -2.66 7.74
CA LEU A 174 5.14 -1.81 6.55
C LEU A 174 6.47 -1.04 6.41
N GLN A 175 7.17 -0.72 7.50
CA GLN A 175 8.48 -0.04 7.42
C GLN A 175 9.55 -0.91 6.75
N SER A 176 9.51 -2.23 6.97
CA SER A 176 10.38 -3.17 6.26
C SER A 176 9.99 -3.36 4.80
N GLY A 177 8.86 -2.84 4.37
CA GLY A 177 8.38 -3.08 3.03
C GLY A 177 9.28 -2.53 1.93
N ALA A 178 9.99 -1.43 2.18
CA ALA A 178 10.96 -0.86 1.26
C ALA A 178 12.38 -1.46 1.44
N SER A 179 12.53 -2.48 2.28
CA SER A 179 13.80 -3.18 2.43
C SER A 179 14.01 -4.16 1.26
N LEU A 180 15.25 -4.63 1.12
CA LEU A 180 15.62 -5.69 0.18
C LEU A 180 15.99 -6.98 0.93
N THR A 181 15.50 -7.13 2.16
CA THR A 181 15.89 -8.25 3.05
C THR A 181 15.34 -9.60 2.61
N ASN A 182 14.35 -9.62 1.70
CA ASN A 182 13.77 -10.83 1.14
C ASN A 182 14.41 -11.26 -0.19
N TRP A 183 15.55 -10.68 -0.56
CA TRP A 183 16.27 -11.10 -1.76
C TRP A 183 16.88 -12.50 -1.59
N ASP A 184 16.72 -13.34 -2.61
CA ASP A 184 17.22 -14.70 -2.61
C ASP A 184 18.69 -14.76 -3.07
N PRO A 185 19.62 -15.30 -2.26
CA PRO A 185 21.03 -15.38 -2.62
C PRO A 185 21.36 -16.51 -3.62
N THR A 186 20.39 -17.34 -3.98
CA THR A 186 20.57 -18.48 -4.89
C THR A 186 20.40 -18.13 -6.37
N PHE A 187 20.00 -16.90 -6.69
CA PHE A 187 19.76 -16.50 -8.07
C PHE A 187 21.06 -16.11 -8.79
N PRO A 188 21.31 -16.64 -10.00
CA PRO A 188 22.37 -16.14 -10.87
C PRO A 188 22.02 -14.78 -11.47
N LEU A 189 23.04 -14.04 -11.91
CA LEU A 189 22.87 -12.84 -12.73
C LEU A 189 22.79 -13.28 -14.19
N GLN A 190 21.77 -12.80 -14.90
CA GLN A 190 21.53 -13.07 -16.31
C GLN A 190 21.51 -11.78 -17.13
N ILE A 191 22.11 -11.84 -18.32
CA ILE A 191 22.04 -10.80 -19.36
C ILE A 191 21.30 -11.40 -20.54
N GLY A 192 20.06 -10.93 -20.77
CA GLY A 192 19.07 -11.67 -21.52
C GLY A 192 18.33 -12.70 -20.69
N THR A 193 17.61 -13.59 -21.37
CA THR A 193 16.59 -14.45 -20.76
C THR A 193 16.56 -15.82 -21.43
N GLN A 194 16.16 -16.80 -20.62
CA GLN A 194 15.83 -18.15 -21.02
C GLN A 194 14.41 -18.22 -21.62
N SER A 195 14.29 -18.67 -22.88
CA SER A 195 13.00 -19.09 -23.43
C SER A 195 12.50 -20.34 -22.70
N SER A 196 11.30 -20.31 -22.11
CA SER A 196 10.61 -21.51 -21.64
C SER A 196 9.73 -22.07 -22.78
N PRO A 197 9.51 -23.39 -22.88
CA PRO A 197 8.58 -23.98 -23.85
C PRO A 197 7.15 -23.40 -23.76
N GLU A 198 6.77 -22.86 -22.61
CA GLU A 198 5.44 -22.28 -22.35
C GLU A 198 5.37 -20.77 -22.61
N TRP A 199 6.51 -20.04 -22.59
CA TRP A 199 6.56 -18.57 -22.69
C TRP A 199 7.85 -18.09 -23.38
N SER A 200 7.69 -17.30 -24.46
CA SER A 200 8.78 -16.71 -25.25
C SER A 200 8.88 -15.21 -25.00
N TRP A 201 9.42 -14.80 -23.85
CA TRP A 201 9.87 -13.42 -23.62
C TRP A 201 11.38 -13.37 -23.78
N SER A 202 11.83 -13.05 -24.98
CA SER A 202 13.24 -12.93 -25.31
C SER A 202 13.53 -11.56 -25.87
N TRP A 203 14.47 -10.89 -25.24
CA TRP A 203 14.90 -9.57 -25.67
C TRP A 203 16.02 -9.69 -26.70
N LYS A 204 15.86 -9.00 -27.83
CA LYS A 204 16.82 -8.93 -28.92
C LYS A 204 17.52 -7.59 -28.88
N GLY A 205 18.84 -7.61 -28.78
CA GLY A 205 19.61 -6.37 -28.77
C GLY A 205 21.05 -6.60 -28.32
N GLN A 206 21.71 -5.52 -27.94
CA GLN A 206 23.09 -5.54 -27.47
C GLN A 206 23.20 -4.92 -26.07
N VAL A 207 23.95 -5.57 -25.19
CA VAL A 207 24.35 -5.01 -23.88
C VAL A 207 25.85 -4.78 -23.91
N PHE A 208 26.32 -3.60 -23.52
CA PHE A 208 27.74 -3.22 -23.63
C PHE A 208 28.51 -3.35 -22.31
N ASP A 209 27.83 -3.12 -21.20
CA ASP A 209 28.39 -3.21 -19.87
C ASP A 209 27.29 -3.43 -18.83
N VAL A 210 27.66 -4.00 -17.69
CA VAL A 210 26.82 -4.07 -16.49
C VAL A 210 27.68 -3.82 -15.28
N ALA A 211 27.29 -2.86 -14.44
CA ALA A 211 27.89 -2.64 -13.13
C ALA A 211 26.81 -2.52 -12.06
N ILE A 212 27.04 -3.16 -10.90
CA ILE A 212 26.12 -3.16 -9.78
C ILE A 212 26.85 -2.76 -8.50
N ALA A 213 26.28 -1.81 -7.75
CA ALA A 213 26.78 -1.37 -6.46
C ALA A 213 25.80 -1.71 -5.34
N ASP A 214 26.32 -1.92 -4.12
CA ASP A 214 25.51 -2.19 -2.92
C ASP A 214 25.07 -0.91 -2.17
N THR A 215 25.23 0.25 -2.81
CA THR A 215 24.74 1.55 -2.32
C THR A 215 24.04 2.31 -3.43
N ALA A 216 23.23 3.29 -3.04
CA ALA A 216 22.61 4.23 -3.97
C ALA A 216 23.59 5.38 -4.26
N LEU A 217 24.02 5.53 -5.51
CA LEU A 217 24.81 6.70 -5.91
C LEU A 217 23.99 7.98 -5.78
N THR A 218 24.60 9.03 -5.25
CA THR A 218 23.99 10.37 -5.24
C THR A 218 24.01 10.97 -6.64
N GLU A 219 23.13 11.94 -6.89
CA GLU A 219 23.08 12.65 -8.17
C GLU A 219 24.45 13.24 -8.56
N SER A 220 25.19 13.82 -7.60
CA SER A 220 26.54 14.33 -7.85
C SER A 220 27.53 13.25 -8.30
N GLN A 221 27.42 12.04 -7.75
CA GLN A 221 28.26 10.91 -8.12
C GLN A 221 27.89 10.37 -9.50
N VAL A 222 26.58 10.30 -9.80
CA VAL A 222 26.11 9.91 -11.14
C VAL A 222 26.60 10.91 -12.19
N GLN A 223 26.49 12.21 -11.95
CA GLN A 223 26.99 13.23 -12.88
C GLN A 223 28.51 13.18 -13.05
N ALA A 224 29.26 12.92 -11.96
CA ALA A 224 30.72 12.72 -12.04
C ALA A 224 31.10 11.48 -12.87
N LEU A 225 30.29 10.40 -12.78
CA LEU A 225 30.48 9.17 -13.54
C LEU A 225 30.18 9.38 -15.03
N VAL A 226 29.03 9.98 -15.34
CA VAL A 226 28.58 10.25 -16.71
C VAL A 226 29.51 11.21 -17.44
N SER A 227 29.98 12.26 -16.76
CA SER A 227 30.92 13.24 -17.35
C SER A 227 32.34 12.70 -17.53
N GLY A 228 32.64 11.49 -17.03
CA GLY A 228 33.98 10.92 -17.02
C GLY A 228 34.93 11.55 -16.00
N ALA A 229 34.44 12.48 -15.16
CA ALA A 229 35.24 13.13 -14.12
C ALA A 229 35.71 12.13 -13.04
N GLN A 230 34.90 11.09 -12.76
CA GLN A 230 35.27 9.97 -11.89
C GLN A 230 34.92 8.65 -12.57
N PRO A 231 35.91 7.81 -12.95
CA PRO A 231 35.63 6.48 -13.48
C PRO A 231 34.99 5.58 -12.42
N LEU A 232 34.34 4.49 -12.85
CA LEU A 232 33.79 3.45 -11.97
C LEU A 232 34.78 2.98 -10.88
N ALA A 233 36.06 2.87 -11.24
CA ALA A 233 37.14 2.47 -10.33
C ALA A 233 37.39 3.47 -9.18
N SER A 234 36.96 4.73 -9.30
CA SER A 234 37.08 5.72 -8.22
C SER A 234 36.12 5.46 -7.07
N PHE A 235 35.05 4.68 -7.29
CA PHE A 235 34.07 4.29 -6.27
C PHE A 235 34.50 3.01 -5.53
N ASN A 236 35.78 2.92 -5.15
CA ASN A 236 36.36 1.77 -4.47
C ASN A 236 35.45 1.24 -3.34
N ASN A 237 35.31 -0.09 -3.27
CA ASN A 237 34.47 -0.82 -2.32
C ASN A 237 32.94 -0.61 -2.46
N THR A 238 32.45 0.15 -3.45
CA THR A 238 31.01 0.36 -3.65
C THR A 238 30.42 -0.63 -4.66
N PHE A 239 31.13 -0.85 -5.76
CA PHE A 239 30.74 -1.83 -6.77
C PHE A 239 31.00 -3.27 -6.30
N ARG A 240 30.06 -4.15 -6.62
CA ARG A 240 30.06 -5.61 -6.37
C ARG A 240 29.97 -6.40 -7.68
N ALA A 241 29.81 -5.72 -8.80
CA ALA A 241 29.83 -6.34 -10.12
C ALA A 241 30.28 -5.29 -11.12
N SER A 242 31.16 -5.66 -12.04
CA SER A 242 31.53 -4.82 -13.17
C SER A 242 31.98 -5.69 -14.33
N TYR A 243 31.09 -5.90 -15.30
CA TYR A 243 31.36 -6.60 -16.54
C TYR A 243 31.46 -5.60 -17.70
N GLN A 244 32.49 -5.74 -18.51
CA GLN A 244 32.59 -5.07 -19.81
C GLN A 244 32.59 -6.13 -20.90
N PHE A 245 31.68 -5.96 -21.85
CA PHE A 245 31.48 -6.94 -22.92
C PHE A 245 32.37 -6.61 -24.11
N ILE A 246 33.67 -6.83 -23.95
CA ILE A 246 34.68 -6.61 -24.98
C ILE A 246 35.33 -7.96 -25.31
N GLY A 247 35.30 -8.35 -26.59
CA GLY A 247 35.83 -9.63 -27.06
C GLY A 247 34.83 -10.77 -26.96
N SER A 248 35.33 -12.01 -27.02
CA SER A 248 34.56 -13.24 -27.16
C SER A 248 34.79 -14.20 -25.99
N GLY A 249 33.79 -15.02 -25.66
CA GLY A 249 33.90 -16.09 -24.66
C GLY A 249 33.21 -15.76 -23.35
N SER A 250 33.85 -16.09 -22.22
CA SER A 250 33.38 -15.75 -20.88
C SER A 250 33.81 -14.34 -20.48
N TYR A 251 32.99 -13.67 -19.68
CA TYR A 251 33.24 -12.30 -19.23
C TYR A 251 33.51 -12.29 -17.73
N VAL A 252 34.72 -11.86 -17.37
CA VAL A 252 35.21 -11.83 -16.00
C VAL A 252 34.69 -10.60 -15.27
N ASP A 253 34.26 -10.78 -14.02
CA ASP A 253 33.93 -9.66 -13.14
C ASP A 253 35.19 -8.89 -12.74
N ARG A 254 35.27 -7.62 -13.11
CA ARG A 254 36.41 -6.76 -12.79
C ARG A 254 36.51 -6.38 -11.31
N THR A 255 35.42 -6.55 -10.55
CA THR A 255 35.49 -6.34 -9.09
C THR A 255 36.07 -7.55 -8.36
N GLY A 256 36.09 -8.73 -9.01
CA GLY A 256 36.54 -9.98 -8.42
C GLY A 256 35.62 -10.51 -7.31
N THR A 257 34.36 -10.07 -7.27
CA THR A 257 33.41 -10.44 -6.20
C THR A 257 32.26 -11.33 -6.67
N LEU A 258 31.94 -11.31 -7.97
CA LEU A 258 30.97 -12.21 -8.59
C LEU A 258 31.63 -13.22 -9.55
N PRO A 259 30.97 -14.36 -9.83
CA PRO A 259 31.43 -15.33 -10.82
C PRO A 259 31.43 -14.76 -12.24
N ASP A 260 32.20 -15.38 -13.12
CA ASP A 260 32.21 -15.04 -14.54
C ASP A 260 30.85 -15.30 -15.20
N LEU A 261 30.50 -14.43 -16.15
CA LEU A 261 29.36 -14.61 -17.05
C LEU A 261 29.77 -15.53 -18.21
N VAL A 262 28.98 -16.58 -18.44
CA VAL A 262 29.21 -17.53 -19.54
C VAL A 262 27.99 -17.63 -20.44
N TRP A 263 28.22 -17.94 -21.71
CA TRP A 263 27.14 -18.18 -22.66
C TRP A 263 26.34 -19.42 -22.30
N LYS A 264 25.02 -19.27 -22.39
CA LYS A 264 24.04 -20.35 -22.39
C LYS A 264 23.34 -20.36 -23.73
N GLY A 265 23.00 -21.56 -24.22
CA GLY A 265 22.43 -21.74 -25.55
C GLY A 265 23.47 -21.60 -26.67
N ALA A 266 23.11 -20.93 -27.77
CA ALA A 266 23.97 -20.78 -28.94
C ALA A 266 25.07 -19.72 -28.72
N THR A 267 26.34 -20.12 -28.88
CA THR A 267 27.44 -19.15 -28.84
C THR A 267 27.52 -18.36 -30.15
N PRO A 268 27.68 -17.03 -30.12
CA PRO A 268 27.92 -16.24 -31.33
C PRO A 268 29.15 -16.73 -32.09
N GLN A 269 29.02 -16.97 -33.40
CA GLN A 269 30.13 -17.46 -34.25
C GLN A 269 31.19 -16.40 -34.57
N GLU A 270 30.82 -15.11 -34.55
CA GLU A 270 31.72 -13.98 -34.75
C GLU A 270 31.43 -12.88 -33.70
N GLN A 271 32.39 -12.62 -32.81
CA GLN A 271 32.38 -11.45 -31.93
C GLN A 271 33.70 -10.71 -32.09
N ALA A 272 33.78 -9.87 -33.12
CA ALA A 272 34.80 -8.82 -33.23
C ALA A 272 34.11 -7.47 -32.99
N GLY A 273 33.90 -7.10 -31.73
CA GLY A 273 33.21 -5.85 -31.40
C GLY A 273 33.03 -5.61 -29.89
N THR A 274 32.41 -4.47 -29.58
CA THR A 274 31.92 -4.11 -28.25
C THR A 274 30.45 -4.50 -28.10
N GLY A 275 30.10 -5.11 -26.98
CA GLY A 275 28.75 -5.54 -26.65
C GLY A 275 28.47 -7.02 -26.92
N VAL A 276 27.58 -7.58 -26.11
CA VAL A 276 27.07 -8.95 -26.28
C VAL A 276 25.70 -8.92 -26.97
N PRO A 277 25.54 -9.62 -28.10
CA PRO A 277 24.23 -9.76 -28.74
C PRO A 277 23.41 -10.81 -28.02
N VAL A 278 22.27 -10.40 -27.46
CA VAL A 278 21.29 -11.28 -26.80
C VAL A 278 20.16 -11.57 -27.79
N ALA A 279 19.66 -12.81 -27.77
CA ALA A 279 18.54 -13.24 -28.61
C ALA A 279 17.82 -14.45 -28.00
N ASP A 280 16.78 -14.95 -28.69
CA ASP A 280 15.89 -16.03 -28.24
C ASP A 280 16.62 -17.32 -27.83
N ASP A 281 17.77 -17.61 -28.45
CA ASP A 281 18.54 -18.85 -28.29
C ASP A 281 19.82 -18.68 -27.47
N ARG A 282 20.10 -17.47 -26.95
CA ARG A 282 21.36 -17.18 -26.27
C ARG A 282 21.26 -16.05 -25.24
N TRP A 283 21.86 -16.29 -24.09
CA TRP A 283 22.00 -15.33 -23.01
C TRP A 283 23.30 -15.58 -22.24
N LEU A 284 23.69 -14.63 -21.40
CA LEU A 284 24.78 -14.81 -20.45
C LEU A 284 24.22 -15.09 -19.06
N GLU A 285 24.90 -15.97 -18.32
CA GLU A 285 24.55 -16.31 -16.95
C GLU A 285 25.81 -16.52 -16.11
N THR A 286 25.78 -16.14 -14.83
CA THR A 286 26.90 -16.40 -13.92
C THR A 286 27.04 -17.90 -13.64
N LEU A 287 28.28 -18.38 -13.59
CA LEU A 287 28.58 -19.81 -13.30
C LEU A 287 28.05 -20.32 -11.96
N ALA A 288 27.79 -19.40 -11.02
CA ALA A 288 27.21 -19.68 -9.72
C ALA A 288 26.28 -18.51 -9.33
N PRO A 289 25.43 -18.69 -8.29
CA PRO A 289 24.59 -17.63 -7.77
C PRO A 289 25.37 -16.38 -7.38
N ALA A 290 24.75 -15.20 -7.55
CA ALA A 290 25.34 -13.91 -7.20
C ALA A 290 25.23 -13.59 -5.69
N ALA A 291 25.48 -14.58 -4.83
CA ALA A 291 25.14 -14.54 -3.41
C ALA A 291 25.80 -13.37 -2.64
N SER A 292 27.06 -13.04 -2.96
CA SER A 292 27.80 -11.95 -2.30
C SER A 292 27.17 -10.58 -2.57
N LEU A 293 26.73 -10.32 -3.80
CA LEU A 293 25.98 -9.12 -4.17
C LEU A 293 24.65 -9.09 -3.42
N THR A 294 23.85 -10.17 -3.52
CA THR A 294 22.52 -10.24 -2.93
C THR A 294 22.56 -10.00 -1.42
N GLN A 295 23.48 -10.64 -0.70
CA GLN A 295 23.61 -10.48 0.76
C GLN A 295 23.96 -9.04 1.14
N ARG A 296 24.83 -8.37 0.38
CA ARG A 296 25.21 -6.98 0.63
C ARG A 296 24.06 -6.01 0.36
N VAL A 297 23.36 -6.19 -0.76
CA VAL A 297 22.19 -5.37 -1.10
C VAL A 297 21.06 -5.56 -0.08
N ALA A 298 20.83 -6.79 0.38
CA ALA A 298 19.86 -7.08 1.43
C ALA A 298 20.21 -6.37 2.75
N GLN A 299 21.50 -6.30 3.11
CA GLN A 299 21.99 -5.60 4.31
C GLN A 299 21.86 -4.08 4.21
N THR A 300 22.15 -3.48 3.06
CA THR A 300 22.11 -2.02 2.89
C THR A 300 20.70 -1.52 2.58
N SER A 301 19.87 -2.36 1.94
CA SER A 301 18.61 -2.02 1.28
C SER A 301 18.79 -0.85 0.30
N GLN A 302 19.93 -0.86 -0.38
CA GLN A 302 20.32 0.10 -1.40
C GLN A 302 21.05 -0.64 -2.52
N PHE A 303 20.87 -0.19 -3.75
CA PHE A 303 21.73 -0.63 -4.84
C PHE A 303 21.74 0.39 -5.97
N THR A 304 22.73 0.29 -6.85
CA THR A 304 22.76 1.01 -8.13
C THR A 304 23.05 0.01 -9.24
N LEU A 305 22.24 0.02 -10.30
CA LEU A 305 22.47 -0.71 -11.55
C LEU A 305 22.87 0.29 -12.63
N ILE A 306 23.95 0.00 -13.33
CA ILE A 306 24.44 0.75 -14.49
C ILE A 306 24.57 -0.23 -15.65
N THR A 307 23.99 0.11 -16.79
CA THR A 307 24.17 -0.66 -18.01
C THR A 307 23.97 0.21 -19.23
N THR A 308 24.71 -0.08 -20.30
CA THR A 308 24.45 0.51 -21.62
C THR A 308 23.84 -0.55 -22.52
N VAL A 309 22.72 -0.23 -23.14
CA VAL A 309 21.88 -1.18 -23.88
C VAL A 309 21.43 -0.57 -25.22
N ALA A 310 21.38 -1.37 -26.28
CA ALA A 310 20.80 -0.99 -27.56
C ALA A 310 19.74 -2.02 -27.95
N THR A 311 18.49 -1.57 -28.10
CA THR A 311 17.38 -2.43 -28.51
C THR A 311 17.50 -2.82 -29.99
N GLY A 312 17.17 -4.07 -30.31
CA GLY A 312 17.06 -4.54 -31.69
C GLY A 312 15.72 -4.20 -32.34
N ASP A 313 14.67 -4.00 -31.55
CA ASP A 313 13.33 -3.62 -32.00
C ASP A 313 12.64 -2.76 -30.93
N SER A 314 12.18 -1.57 -31.32
CA SER A 314 11.42 -0.64 -30.46
C SER A 314 10.04 -1.16 -29.99
N LYS A 315 9.54 -2.27 -30.57
CA LYS A 315 8.21 -2.81 -30.26
C LYS A 315 8.23 -4.14 -29.53
N GLN A 316 9.40 -4.59 -29.10
CA GLN A 316 9.56 -5.86 -28.41
C GLN A 316 9.26 -5.77 -26.92
N GLU A 317 9.21 -6.93 -26.27
CA GLU A 317 9.07 -7.06 -24.83
C GLU A 317 10.06 -8.11 -24.33
N GLY A 318 10.68 -7.85 -23.18
CA GLY A 318 11.52 -8.85 -22.54
C GLY A 318 12.56 -8.27 -21.58
N PRO A 319 13.10 -9.13 -20.70
CA PRO A 319 14.14 -8.74 -19.75
C PRO A 319 15.50 -8.61 -20.44
N ILE A 320 16.27 -7.62 -19.99
CA ILE A 320 17.58 -7.24 -20.48
C ILE A 320 18.66 -7.65 -19.49
N VAL A 321 18.48 -7.31 -18.21
CA VAL A 321 19.40 -7.67 -17.11
C VAL A 321 18.56 -8.10 -15.90
N ALA A 322 18.81 -9.27 -15.34
CA ALA A 322 18.01 -9.82 -14.27
C ALA A 322 18.83 -10.61 -13.24
N LEU A 323 18.41 -10.56 -11.97
CA LEU A 323 18.77 -11.55 -10.95
C LEU A 323 17.58 -12.48 -10.76
N VAL A 324 17.60 -13.62 -11.42
CA VAL A 324 16.44 -14.50 -11.56
C VAL A 324 16.80 -15.95 -11.30
N GLY A 325 15.97 -16.66 -10.53
CA GLY A 325 16.05 -18.12 -10.39
C GLY A 325 15.20 -18.81 -11.45
N ASP A 326 13.95 -18.38 -11.57
CA ASP A 326 13.00 -18.80 -12.60
C ASP A 326 11.99 -17.68 -12.90
N LEU A 327 11.09 -17.88 -13.86
CA LEU A 327 10.12 -16.85 -14.27
C LEU A 327 9.21 -16.36 -13.14
N ALA A 328 8.98 -17.15 -12.09
CA ALA A 328 8.14 -16.79 -10.96
C ALA A 328 8.93 -16.12 -9.82
N HIS A 329 10.24 -16.34 -9.72
CA HIS A 329 11.06 -15.87 -8.60
C HIS A 329 12.25 -15.04 -9.08
N GLN A 330 12.18 -13.73 -8.83
CA GLN A 330 13.16 -12.75 -9.31
C GLN A 330 13.51 -11.78 -8.18
N ASN A 331 14.77 -11.31 -8.09
CA ASN A 331 15.15 -10.23 -7.18
C ASN A 331 15.02 -8.86 -7.84
N PHE A 332 15.43 -8.75 -9.10
CA PHE A 332 15.15 -7.58 -9.94
C PHE A 332 15.21 -7.98 -11.41
N THR A 333 14.53 -7.19 -12.24
CA THR A 333 14.57 -7.32 -13.70
C THR A 333 14.51 -5.94 -14.33
N LEU A 334 15.52 -5.58 -15.11
CA LEU A 334 15.48 -4.47 -16.06
C LEU A 334 14.99 -5.02 -17.39
N GLY A 335 13.90 -4.46 -17.93
CA GLY A 335 13.25 -4.94 -19.14
C GLY A 335 12.90 -3.83 -20.13
N GLN A 336 12.31 -4.25 -21.23
CA GLN A 336 11.67 -3.39 -22.22
C GLN A 336 10.22 -3.84 -22.39
N GLU A 337 9.31 -2.90 -22.48
CA GLU A 337 7.94 -3.11 -22.96
C GLU A 337 7.63 -2.04 -24.00
N GLN A 338 7.44 -2.45 -25.26
CA GLN A 338 7.36 -1.51 -26.38
C GLN A 338 8.56 -0.56 -26.39
N ASP A 339 8.36 0.75 -26.48
CA ASP A 339 9.44 1.74 -26.48
C ASP A 339 9.81 2.21 -25.05
N HIS A 340 9.24 1.58 -24.02
CA HIS A 340 9.45 1.94 -22.61
C HIS A 340 10.47 1.01 -21.94
N LEU A 341 11.26 1.59 -21.03
CA LEU A 341 12.07 0.82 -20.09
C LEU A 341 11.19 0.37 -18.93
N THR A 342 11.29 -0.91 -18.56
CA THR A 342 10.62 -1.46 -17.37
C THR A 342 11.62 -1.86 -16.31
N PHE A 343 11.23 -1.75 -15.03
CA PHE A 343 12.05 -2.20 -13.92
C PHE A 343 11.19 -2.83 -12.83
N PHE A 344 11.43 -4.11 -12.58
CA PHE A 344 10.89 -4.86 -11.44
C PHE A 344 11.93 -4.95 -10.32
N LEU A 345 11.46 -4.84 -9.07
CA LEU A 345 12.28 -5.04 -7.88
C LEU A 345 11.50 -5.82 -6.82
N ARG A 346 12.09 -6.91 -6.32
CA ARG A 346 11.59 -7.66 -5.18
C ARG A 346 11.82 -6.90 -3.88
N THR A 347 10.73 -6.71 -3.14
CA THR A 347 10.68 -6.23 -1.77
C THR A 347 9.70 -7.09 -0.98
N PRO A 348 9.65 -7.01 0.37
CA PRO A 348 8.66 -7.76 1.16
C PRO A 348 7.20 -7.47 0.79
N ILE A 349 6.96 -6.38 0.04
CA ILE A 349 5.63 -5.98 -0.40
C ILE A 349 5.35 -6.42 -1.82
N SER A 350 6.34 -6.27 -2.72
CA SER A 350 6.15 -6.57 -4.15
C SER A 350 5.94 -8.04 -4.45
N GLY A 351 6.15 -8.89 -3.46
CA GLY A 351 6.09 -10.33 -3.66
C GLY A 351 7.27 -10.84 -4.46
N GLU A 352 7.17 -12.10 -4.86
CA GLU A 352 8.28 -12.83 -5.49
C GLU A 352 8.23 -12.73 -7.02
N SER A 353 7.07 -12.32 -7.57
CA SER A 353 6.78 -12.24 -9.00
C SER A 353 6.48 -10.81 -9.46
N ALA A 354 6.93 -10.47 -10.68
CA ALA A 354 6.61 -9.22 -11.38
C ALA A 354 5.10 -9.02 -11.66
N SER A 355 4.30 -10.08 -11.50
CA SER A 355 2.84 -10.01 -11.66
C SER A 355 2.09 -9.40 -10.47
N GLU A 356 2.73 -9.24 -9.31
CA GLU A 356 2.06 -8.86 -8.05
C GLU A 356 2.06 -7.35 -7.79
N ILE A 357 3.04 -6.58 -8.30
CA ILE A 357 3.15 -5.12 -8.13
C ILE A 357 3.65 -4.47 -9.43
N PRO A 358 3.18 -3.24 -9.76
CA PRO A 358 3.54 -2.60 -11.02
C PRO A 358 5.04 -2.48 -11.22
N GLU A 359 5.49 -2.93 -12.40
CA GLU A 359 6.79 -2.57 -12.95
C GLU A 359 6.89 -1.03 -13.05
N LEU A 360 8.09 -0.51 -12.81
CA LEU A 360 8.37 0.91 -12.93
C LEU A 360 8.66 1.23 -14.40
N PHE A 361 8.02 2.24 -14.96
CA PHE A 361 8.17 2.59 -16.38
C PHE A 361 8.92 3.91 -16.58
N VAL A 362 9.83 3.93 -17.55
CA VAL A 362 10.40 5.17 -18.11
C VAL A 362 10.07 5.21 -19.61
N PRO A 363 9.27 6.17 -20.07
CA PRO A 363 8.79 6.19 -21.45
C PRO A 363 9.90 6.55 -22.44
N GLU A 364 9.75 6.09 -23.68
CA GLU A 364 10.53 6.50 -24.86
C GLU A 364 12.05 6.27 -24.76
N VAL A 365 12.53 5.45 -23.82
CA VAL A 365 13.96 5.06 -23.73
C VAL A 365 14.39 4.26 -24.95
N PHE A 366 13.48 3.48 -25.54
CA PHE A 366 13.72 2.61 -26.69
C PHE A 366 12.94 3.07 -27.93
N ALA A 367 12.66 4.38 -28.03
CA ALA A 367 12.07 4.97 -29.23
C ALA A 367 13.00 4.88 -30.45
N ASP A 368 14.30 4.63 -30.23
CA ASP A 368 15.29 4.36 -31.25
C ASP A 368 16.18 3.16 -30.87
N THR A 369 17.00 2.68 -31.81
CA THR A 369 17.86 1.49 -31.65
C THR A 369 19.31 1.83 -31.29
N ARG A 370 19.60 3.07 -30.90
CA ARG A 370 20.95 3.47 -30.50
C ARG A 370 21.25 2.97 -29.09
N PRO A 371 22.54 2.88 -28.71
CA PRO A 371 22.92 2.60 -27.33
C PRO A 371 22.46 3.72 -26.40
N HIS A 372 21.75 3.36 -25.34
CA HIS A 372 21.35 4.22 -24.24
C HIS A 372 21.97 3.73 -22.94
N GLN A 373 22.55 4.66 -22.17
CA GLN A 373 23.03 4.37 -20.82
C GLN A 373 21.88 4.52 -19.83
N VAL A 374 21.60 3.44 -19.10
CA VAL A 374 20.59 3.37 -18.07
C VAL A 374 21.26 3.24 -16.71
N ILE A 375 20.95 4.17 -15.81
CA ILE A 375 21.37 4.12 -14.41
C ILE A 375 20.13 4.12 -13.53
N VAL A 376 19.98 3.10 -12.70
CA VAL A 376 18.92 2.96 -11.72
C VAL A 376 19.53 2.99 -10.33
N THR A 377 19.17 3.96 -9.51
CA THR A 377 19.56 4.00 -8.10
C THR A 377 18.35 3.71 -7.23
N TYR A 378 18.50 2.83 -6.25
CA TYR A 378 17.49 2.52 -5.26
C TYR A 378 18.00 2.81 -3.85
N ASN A 379 17.28 3.66 -3.12
CA ASN A 379 17.55 3.95 -1.71
C ASN A 379 16.29 3.79 -0.87
N ARG A 380 16.14 2.64 -0.20
CA ARG A 380 15.10 2.39 0.82
C ARG A 380 13.72 2.88 0.40
N GLY A 381 13.28 2.49 -0.79
CA GLY A 381 11.97 2.81 -1.34
C GLY A 381 11.95 3.98 -2.32
N THR A 382 13.09 4.59 -2.64
CA THR A 382 13.16 5.64 -3.67
C THR A 382 13.98 5.15 -4.86
N PHE A 383 13.37 5.11 -6.03
CA PHE A 383 14.02 4.88 -7.31
C PHE A 383 14.29 6.20 -8.01
N GLN A 384 15.49 6.32 -8.56
CA GLN A 384 15.82 7.37 -9.49
C GLN A 384 16.44 6.76 -10.74
N PHE A 385 15.93 7.17 -11.89
CA PHE A 385 16.42 6.77 -13.20
C PHE A 385 17.22 7.93 -13.82
N TYR A 386 18.30 7.57 -14.50
CA TYR A 386 19.05 8.46 -15.37
C TYR A 386 19.22 7.76 -16.72
N ILE A 387 18.85 8.46 -17.80
CA ILE A 387 18.97 7.97 -19.17
C ILE A 387 19.93 8.91 -19.89
N ASP A 388 21.03 8.36 -20.42
CA ASP A 388 22.09 9.13 -21.08
C ASP A 388 22.59 10.32 -20.23
N GLY A 389 22.69 10.09 -18.91
CA GLY A 389 23.12 11.11 -17.95
C GLY A 389 22.05 12.10 -17.51
N VAL A 390 20.87 12.08 -18.15
CA VAL A 390 19.76 12.97 -17.81
C VAL A 390 18.92 12.33 -16.71
N ARG A 391 18.80 13.04 -15.58
CA ARG A 391 17.92 12.65 -14.47
C ARG A 391 16.46 12.70 -14.93
N GLN A 392 15.76 11.58 -14.80
CA GLN A 392 14.32 11.54 -15.08
C GLN A 392 13.56 12.37 -14.04
N PRO A 393 12.55 13.16 -14.46
CA PRO A 393 12.01 14.26 -13.67
C PRO A 393 11.35 13.84 -12.36
N HIS A 394 10.82 12.62 -12.28
CA HIS A 394 10.11 12.13 -11.10
C HIS A 394 10.76 10.84 -10.59
N ALA A 395 11.18 10.84 -9.33
CA ALA A 395 11.53 9.61 -8.65
C ALA A 395 10.28 8.73 -8.47
N GLN A 396 10.46 7.42 -8.52
CA GLN A 396 9.38 6.48 -8.20
C GLN A 396 9.57 6.00 -6.76
N ILE A 397 8.52 6.12 -5.96
CA ILE A 397 8.57 5.96 -4.51
C ILE A 397 7.67 4.79 -4.09
N ILE A 398 8.29 3.76 -3.54
CA ILE A 398 7.66 2.65 -2.83
C ILE A 398 7.80 2.93 -1.33
N THR A 399 6.92 3.77 -0.77
CA THR A 399 6.90 4.00 0.68
C THR A 399 5.95 3.04 1.41
N PRO A 400 6.14 2.84 2.73
CA PRO A 400 5.17 2.15 3.58
C PRO A 400 3.74 2.67 3.44
N GLU A 401 3.57 3.98 3.18
CA GLU A 401 2.25 4.58 2.99
C GLU A 401 1.62 4.19 1.65
N TYR A 402 2.38 4.19 0.55
CA TYR A 402 1.92 3.71 -0.75
C TYR A 402 1.46 2.24 -0.66
N THR A 403 2.30 1.41 -0.03
CA THR A 403 2.04 0.01 0.24
C THR A 403 0.76 -0.24 1.03
N PHE A 404 0.57 0.53 2.10
CA PHE A 404 -0.60 0.38 2.95
C PHE A 404 -1.89 0.53 2.15
N PHE A 405 -1.92 1.48 1.21
CA PHE A 405 -3.08 1.65 0.34
C PHE A 405 -3.17 0.58 -0.74
N GLY A 406 -2.05 0.04 -1.21
CA GLY A 406 -2.03 -1.14 -2.09
C GLY A 406 -2.72 -2.36 -1.48
N TYR A 407 -2.47 -2.65 -0.20
CA TYR A 407 -3.12 -3.77 0.52
C TYR A 407 -4.58 -3.54 0.90
N LEU A 408 -5.02 -2.28 0.98
CA LEU A 408 -6.39 -1.96 1.40
C LEU A 408 -7.39 -1.90 0.24
N LEU A 409 -6.90 -1.85 -0.99
CA LEU A 409 -7.73 -1.66 -2.18
C LEU A 409 -7.78 -2.97 -2.97
N PRO A 410 -8.97 -3.45 -3.37
CA PRO A 410 -9.10 -4.59 -4.26
C PRO A 410 -8.21 -4.44 -5.50
N PRO A 411 -7.55 -5.49 -6.02
CA PRO A 411 -6.54 -5.37 -7.08
C PRO A 411 -7.03 -4.65 -8.34
N GLN A 412 -8.32 -4.72 -8.66
CA GLN A 412 -8.89 -4.01 -9.82
C GLN A 412 -9.06 -2.52 -9.57
N ILE A 413 -9.38 -2.14 -8.33
CA ILE A 413 -9.41 -0.74 -7.90
C ILE A 413 -7.98 -0.24 -7.76
N ALA A 414 -7.08 -1.03 -7.15
CA ALA A 414 -5.67 -0.71 -7.06
C ALA A 414 -5.04 -0.53 -8.45
N SER A 415 -5.25 -1.43 -9.40
CA SER A 415 -4.82 -1.32 -10.80
C SER A 415 -5.36 -0.06 -11.49
N TRP A 416 -6.68 0.16 -11.43
CA TRP A 416 -7.29 1.37 -12.01
C TRP A 416 -6.77 2.64 -11.35
N MET A 417 -6.62 2.63 -10.03
CA MET A 417 -6.06 3.74 -9.27
C MET A 417 -4.59 3.91 -9.60
N GLN A 418 -3.77 2.87 -9.71
CA GLN A 418 -2.34 2.94 -10.02
C GLN A 418 -2.07 3.66 -11.35
N HIS A 419 -2.92 3.42 -12.36
CA HIS A 419 -2.80 4.07 -13.66
C HIS A 419 -3.26 5.55 -13.67
N LYS A 420 -4.00 6.04 -12.65
CA LYS A 420 -4.60 7.40 -12.67
C LYS A 420 -4.45 8.27 -11.41
N LEU A 421 -4.32 7.67 -10.23
CA LEU A 421 -4.45 8.27 -8.88
C LEU A 421 -3.41 7.77 -7.86
N LEU A 422 -2.91 6.54 -8.02
CA LEU A 422 -1.91 5.85 -7.18
C LEU A 422 -0.60 5.63 -7.96
N ASN A 423 -0.14 6.62 -8.72
CA ASN A 423 1.13 6.50 -9.43
C ASN A 423 2.26 6.57 -8.36
N PRO A 424 3.27 5.66 -8.38
CA PRO A 424 4.44 5.74 -7.48
C PRO A 424 5.28 7.00 -7.67
N ASP A 425 4.94 7.86 -8.62
CA ASP A 425 5.48 9.20 -8.81
C ASP A 425 5.53 10.03 -7.51
N GLU A 426 6.71 10.61 -7.25
CA GLU A 426 7.01 11.47 -6.10
C GLU A 426 5.99 12.60 -5.86
N ARG A 427 5.31 13.07 -6.91
CA ARG A 427 4.29 14.13 -6.83
C ARG A 427 3.13 13.76 -5.90
N TYR A 428 2.79 12.47 -5.80
CA TYR A 428 1.69 11.98 -4.97
C TYR A 428 2.14 11.47 -3.61
N ALA A 429 3.46 11.36 -3.37
CA ALA A 429 3.99 10.81 -2.12
C ALA A 429 3.52 11.58 -0.87
N LEU A 430 3.40 12.92 -0.96
CA LEU A 430 2.86 13.73 0.12
C LEU A 430 1.39 13.39 0.41
N LEU A 431 0.58 13.13 -0.62
CA LEU A 431 -0.83 12.78 -0.46
C LEU A 431 -0.97 11.45 0.30
N TYR A 432 -0.28 10.39 -0.13
CA TYR A 432 -0.33 9.10 0.56
C TYR A 432 0.15 9.22 2.00
N LYS A 433 1.22 9.98 2.22
CA LYS A 433 1.74 10.24 3.55
C LYS A 433 0.74 10.94 4.45
N LEU A 434 0.05 11.97 3.93
CA LEU A 434 -1.00 12.67 4.68
C LEU A 434 -2.21 11.79 4.95
N LEU A 435 -2.65 10.97 3.99
CA LEU A 435 -3.78 10.05 4.18
C LEU A 435 -3.45 9.01 5.24
N TYR A 436 -2.27 8.40 5.17
CA TYR A 436 -1.77 7.43 6.15
C TYR A 436 -1.63 8.04 7.55
N GLU A 437 -0.93 9.18 7.67
CA GLU A 437 -0.77 9.89 8.95
C GLU A 437 -2.14 10.35 9.49
N SER A 438 -3.10 10.70 8.64
CA SER A 438 -4.46 11.07 9.06
C SER A 438 -5.24 9.88 9.62
N LEU A 439 -5.15 8.71 8.98
CA LEU A 439 -5.79 7.49 9.46
C LEU A 439 -5.27 7.12 10.85
N LEU A 440 -3.98 7.33 11.10
CA LEU A 440 -3.32 7.08 12.38
C LEU A 440 -3.68 8.12 13.47
N PHE A 441 -3.57 9.40 13.13
CA PHE A 441 -3.54 10.49 14.12
C PHE A 441 -4.88 11.21 14.33
N LEU A 442 -5.80 11.22 13.35
CA LEU A 442 -7.10 11.84 13.55
C LEU A 442 -7.96 11.08 14.59
N PRO A 443 -8.07 9.73 14.56
CA PRO A 443 -8.80 8.99 15.59
C PRO A 443 -8.17 9.16 16.97
N LEU A 444 -6.83 9.24 17.02
CA LEU A 444 -6.10 9.50 18.25
C LEU A 444 -6.49 10.84 18.88
N GLY A 445 -6.53 11.92 18.10
CA GLY A 445 -6.97 13.24 18.58
C GLY A 445 -8.42 13.25 19.09
N LEU A 446 -9.32 12.52 18.43
CA LEU A 446 -10.70 12.31 18.88
C LEU A 446 -10.75 11.57 20.23
N LEU A 447 -10.08 10.43 20.34
CA LEU A 447 -10.04 9.63 21.56
C LEU A 447 -9.43 10.41 22.72
N LEU A 448 -8.35 11.16 22.45
CA LEU A 448 -7.73 12.05 23.43
C LEU A 448 -8.69 13.15 23.90
N ALA A 449 -9.45 13.76 22.98
CA ALA A 449 -10.45 14.78 23.36
C ALA A 449 -11.56 14.20 24.25
N LEU A 450 -11.99 12.96 23.99
CA LEU A 450 -12.96 12.24 24.80
C LEU A 450 -12.40 11.85 26.17
N VAL A 451 -11.19 11.29 26.24
CA VAL A 451 -10.50 10.93 27.49
C VAL A 451 -10.34 12.18 28.37
N MET A 452 -9.83 13.27 27.81
CA MET A 452 -9.64 14.54 28.55
C MET A 452 -10.96 15.14 29.05
N ARG A 453 -12.06 14.90 28.34
CA ARG A 453 -13.40 15.35 28.77
C ARG A 453 -13.92 14.57 29.97
N TYR A 454 -13.66 13.27 30.02
CA TYR A 454 -14.22 12.36 31.02
C TYR A 454 -13.25 12.00 32.15
N LEU A 455 -12.04 12.57 32.13
CA LEU A 455 -11.06 12.37 33.20
C LEU A 455 -11.64 12.82 34.56
N PRO A 456 -11.52 12.00 35.63
CA PRO A 456 -12.06 12.33 36.95
C PRO A 456 -11.52 13.65 37.49
N SER A 457 -12.36 14.42 38.20
CA SER A 457 -11.99 15.68 38.87
C SER A 457 -10.82 15.55 39.85
N VAL A 458 -10.59 14.34 40.38
CA VAL A 458 -9.47 14.03 41.30
C VAL A 458 -8.09 14.19 40.64
N VAL A 459 -8.01 14.11 39.30
CA VAL A 459 -6.75 14.27 38.57
C VAL A 459 -6.36 15.75 38.57
N SER A 460 -5.18 16.06 39.12
CA SER A 460 -4.70 17.45 39.24
C SER A 460 -4.57 18.16 37.89
N PRO A 461 -4.74 19.50 37.83
CA PRO A 461 -4.59 20.26 36.58
C PRO A 461 -3.23 20.08 35.91
N ARG A 462 -2.15 19.98 36.70
CA ARG A 462 -0.78 19.74 36.18
C ARG A 462 -0.68 18.38 35.51
N LEU A 463 -1.19 17.32 36.14
CA LEU A 463 -1.17 15.97 35.58
C LEU A 463 -2.03 15.87 34.32
N ARG A 464 -3.20 16.54 34.29
CA ARG A 464 -4.03 16.63 33.07
C ARG A 464 -3.30 17.28 31.91
N GLY A 465 -2.60 18.39 32.18
CA GLY A 465 -1.76 19.07 31.19
C GLY A 465 -0.65 18.15 30.67
N GLY A 466 0.06 17.48 31.58
CA GLY A 466 1.09 16.50 31.24
C GLY A 466 0.59 15.35 30.36
N LEU A 467 -0.56 14.75 30.71
CA LEU A 467 -1.18 13.67 29.93
C LEU A 467 -1.60 14.13 28.53
N LEU A 468 -2.09 15.37 28.40
CA LEU A 468 -2.43 15.94 27.08
C LEU A 468 -1.18 16.11 26.21
N VAL A 469 -0.13 16.71 26.78
CA VAL A 469 1.15 16.90 26.07
C VAL A 469 1.75 15.56 25.67
N ALA A 470 1.79 14.59 26.59
CA ALA A 470 2.26 13.24 26.31
C ALA A 470 1.42 12.55 25.22
N GLY A 471 0.09 12.67 25.27
CA GLY A 471 -0.81 12.09 24.26
C GLY A 471 -0.68 12.69 22.86
N ILE A 472 -0.12 13.90 22.73
CA ILE A 472 0.20 14.53 21.45
C ILE A 472 1.62 14.16 21.00
N ILE A 473 2.61 14.27 21.89
CA ILE A 473 4.02 14.11 21.53
C ILE A 473 4.40 12.64 21.33
N LEU A 474 4.04 11.77 22.28
CA LEU A 474 4.52 10.39 22.29
C LEU A 474 4.18 9.63 21.00
N PRO A 475 2.95 9.70 20.45
CA PRO A 475 2.61 8.95 19.25
C PRO A 475 3.35 9.45 18.00
N ALA A 476 3.59 10.75 17.89
CA ALA A 476 4.36 11.32 16.77
C ALA A 476 5.84 10.91 16.86
N VAL A 477 6.41 10.91 18.08
CA VAL A 477 7.79 10.43 18.33
C VAL A 477 7.92 8.94 18.07
N LEU A 478 6.94 8.13 18.50
CA LEU A 478 6.95 6.68 18.30
C LEU A 478 6.94 6.32 16.81
N LEU A 479 6.09 6.97 16.00
CA LEU A 479 6.07 6.72 14.55
C LEU A 479 7.42 7.07 13.90
N GLU A 480 8.01 8.20 14.28
CA GLU A 480 9.30 8.60 13.71
C GLU A 480 10.44 7.69 14.18
N ALA A 481 10.43 7.26 15.44
CA ALA A 481 11.38 6.28 15.96
C ALA A 481 11.25 4.95 15.22
N GLU A 482 10.04 4.51 14.89
CA GLU A 482 9.79 3.30 14.11
C GLU A 482 10.34 3.41 12.68
N ARG A 483 10.13 4.54 11.99
CA ARG A 483 10.72 4.79 10.65
C ARG A 483 12.25 4.71 10.66
N VAL A 484 12.89 5.20 11.73
CA VAL A 484 14.35 5.14 11.89
C VAL A 484 14.81 3.73 12.23
N LEU A 485 14.19 3.08 13.22
CA LEU A 485 14.65 1.79 13.77
C LEU A 485 14.28 0.61 12.88
N ALA A 486 13.03 0.56 12.38
CA ALA A 486 12.53 -0.53 11.54
C ALA A 486 12.72 -0.25 10.04
N GLY A 487 12.57 1.00 9.60
CA GLY A 487 12.73 1.39 8.19
C GLY A 487 14.14 1.80 7.79
N GLY A 488 15.06 1.98 8.76
CA GLY A 488 16.42 2.46 8.50
C GLY A 488 16.45 3.88 7.93
N GLN A 489 15.39 4.67 8.08
CA GLN A 489 15.34 6.05 7.58
C GLN A 489 16.11 7.01 8.49
N THR A 490 16.46 8.18 7.97
CA THR A 490 16.98 9.28 8.79
C THR A 490 15.83 10.04 9.46
N MET A 491 16.06 10.55 10.67
CA MET A 491 15.05 11.32 11.38
C MET A 491 14.74 12.62 10.62
N GLN A 492 13.46 12.83 10.33
CA GLN A 492 12.96 14.01 9.64
C GLN A 492 12.02 14.81 10.55
N TRP A 493 12.47 16.01 10.94
CA TRP A 493 11.70 16.92 11.78
C TRP A 493 10.33 17.30 11.20
N ILE A 494 10.21 17.32 9.88
CA ILE A 494 8.94 17.63 9.20
C ILE A 494 7.88 16.55 9.46
N ASN A 495 8.26 15.28 9.55
CA ASN A 495 7.35 14.18 9.86
C ASN A 495 6.81 14.30 11.29
N LEU A 496 7.70 14.56 12.24
CA LEU A 496 7.34 14.79 13.62
C LEU A 496 6.39 15.99 13.74
N ALA A 497 6.71 17.11 13.09
CA ALA A 497 5.87 18.30 13.09
C ALA A 497 4.46 18.03 12.54
N ARG A 498 4.35 17.32 11.40
CA ARG A 498 3.04 16.96 10.83
C ARG A 498 2.21 16.10 11.78
N GLY A 499 2.82 15.07 12.38
CA GLY A 499 2.12 14.21 13.36
C GLY A 499 1.58 15.01 14.54
N LEU A 500 2.41 15.89 15.12
CA LEU A 500 2.00 16.78 16.21
C LEU A 500 0.84 17.70 15.79
N ILE A 501 0.91 18.30 14.61
CA ILE A 501 -0.14 19.18 14.07
C ILE A 501 -1.44 18.41 13.88
N LEU A 502 -1.40 17.22 13.25
CA LEU A 502 -2.59 16.41 12.99
C LEU A 502 -3.30 16.01 14.30
N ILE A 503 -2.56 15.53 15.30
CA ILE A 503 -3.14 15.14 16.60
C ILE A 503 -3.72 16.36 17.32
N ALA A 504 -2.96 17.48 17.37
CA ALA A 504 -3.38 18.69 18.06
C ALA A 504 -4.62 19.34 17.41
N CYS A 505 -4.63 19.48 16.08
CA CYS A 505 -5.76 20.02 15.33
C CYS A 505 -7.00 19.13 15.47
N SER A 506 -6.85 17.80 15.37
CA SER A 506 -7.94 16.86 15.61
C SER A 506 -8.51 17.00 17.03
N TRP A 507 -7.64 17.00 18.04
CA TRP A 507 -8.05 17.20 19.43
C TRP A 507 -8.79 18.52 19.64
N MET A 508 -8.27 19.64 19.12
CA MET A 508 -8.90 20.96 19.21
C MET A 508 -10.29 20.97 18.57
N PHE A 509 -10.40 20.43 17.35
CA PHE A 509 -11.65 20.34 16.62
C PHE A 509 -12.71 19.54 17.40
N PHE A 510 -12.37 18.34 17.85
CA PHE A 510 -13.32 17.49 18.57
C PHE A 510 -13.64 18.03 19.97
N ARG A 511 -12.67 18.59 20.69
CA ARG A 511 -12.91 19.28 21.97
C ARG A 511 -13.94 20.40 21.80
N ALA A 512 -13.79 21.24 20.79
CA ALA A 512 -14.73 22.33 20.52
C ALA A 512 -16.14 21.81 20.21
N ARG A 513 -16.26 20.75 19.42
CA ARG A 513 -17.53 20.09 19.07
C ARG A 513 -18.21 19.43 20.27
N ILE A 514 -17.44 18.75 21.13
CA ILE A 514 -17.96 18.12 22.36
C ILE A 514 -18.53 19.19 23.31
N VAL A 515 -17.82 20.32 23.47
CA VAL A 515 -18.25 21.43 24.33
C VAL A 515 -19.49 22.14 23.77
N SER A 516 -19.55 22.40 22.46
CA SER A 516 -20.71 23.05 21.83
C SER A 516 -21.95 22.17 21.91
N TRP A 517 -21.81 20.85 21.69
CA TRP A 517 -22.92 19.90 21.80
C TRP A 517 -23.45 19.79 23.24
N GLY A 518 -22.56 19.79 24.24
CA GLY A 518 -22.95 19.83 25.65
C GLY A 518 -23.80 21.07 26.00
N ARG A 519 -23.40 22.25 25.52
CA ARG A 519 -24.14 23.51 25.71
C ARG A 519 -25.51 23.50 25.01
N TYR A 520 -25.58 23.02 23.77
CA TYR A 520 -26.83 22.88 23.03
C TYR A 520 -27.82 21.97 23.78
N ARG A 521 -27.36 20.81 24.25
CA ARG A 521 -28.20 19.85 24.98
C ARG A 521 -28.73 20.43 26.30
N GLN A 522 -27.90 21.19 27.02
CA GLN A 522 -28.32 21.83 28.26
C GLN A 522 -29.39 22.92 28.00
N LYS A 523 -29.26 23.67 26.90
CA LYS A 523 -30.25 24.65 26.45
C LYS A 523 -31.57 23.99 26.03
N GLU A 524 -31.51 22.88 25.28
CA GLU A 524 -32.69 22.12 24.87
C GLU A 524 -33.41 21.50 26.09
N MET A 525 -32.67 20.91 27.05
CA MET A 525 -33.27 20.39 28.28
C MET A 525 -33.92 21.48 29.13
N ARG A 526 -33.31 22.67 29.24
CA ARG A 526 -33.90 23.82 29.93
C ARG A 526 -35.17 24.32 29.25
N SER A 527 -35.19 24.39 27.92
CA SER A 527 -36.37 24.77 27.15
C SER A 527 -37.54 23.78 27.30
N ARG A 528 -37.24 22.48 27.42
CA ARG A 528 -38.25 21.43 27.63
C ARG A 528 -38.72 21.34 29.08
N ALA A 529 -37.92 21.80 30.04
CA ALA A 529 -38.27 21.83 31.46
C ALA A 529 -39.11 23.05 31.87
N GLY A 530 -39.51 23.92 30.92
CA GLY A 530 -40.39 25.06 31.19
C GLY A 530 -39.77 26.17 32.04
N VAL A 531 -38.45 26.18 32.26
CA VAL A 531 -37.78 27.22 33.04
C VAL A 531 -37.55 28.43 32.16
N GLN A 532 -38.49 29.38 32.17
CA GLN A 532 -38.21 30.74 31.71
C GLN A 532 -37.15 31.37 32.65
N PRO A 533 -36.22 32.18 32.13
CA PRO A 533 -35.33 32.94 32.98
C PRO A 533 -36.18 33.94 33.76
N PHE A 534 -36.12 33.90 35.10
CA PHE A 534 -36.66 34.95 35.96
C PHE A 534 -36.05 36.30 35.52
N GLY A 535 -36.85 37.10 34.81
CA GLY A 535 -36.57 38.50 34.55
C GLY A 535 -36.86 39.30 35.81
N HIS A 536 -35.83 39.94 36.34
CA HIS A 536 -35.97 41.01 37.31
C HIS A 536 -36.71 42.18 36.66
N GLU A 537 -37.90 42.50 37.13
CA GLU A 537 -38.44 43.87 37.14
C GLU A 537 -39.53 43.94 38.21
N MET A 538 -39.14 44.29 39.44
CA MET A 538 -40.09 44.77 40.44
C MET A 538 -40.46 46.20 40.07
N ALA A 539 -41.67 46.37 39.55
CA ALA A 539 -42.32 47.67 39.41
C ALA A 539 -42.40 48.37 40.79
N ARG A 540 -41.89 49.60 40.86
CA ARG A 540 -42.16 50.51 41.99
C ARG A 540 -43.62 50.97 41.90
N PRO A 541 -44.40 50.98 42.99
CA PRO A 541 -45.71 51.61 42.99
C PRO A 541 -45.54 53.13 43.11
N THR A 542 -46.10 53.87 42.16
CA THR A 542 -46.37 55.31 42.30
C THR A 542 -47.65 55.48 43.14
N LEU A 543 -47.55 56.24 44.23
CA LEU A 543 -48.68 56.72 45.02
C LEU A 543 -49.43 57.81 44.23
N PRO A 544 -50.78 57.83 44.22
CA PRO A 544 -51.55 58.98 43.75
C PRO A 544 -51.73 60.00 44.89
N GLU A 545 -51.86 61.27 44.52
CA GLU A 545 -52.18 62.42 45.38
C GLU A 545 -53.51 62.27 46.14
#